data_AF-A0A2Z3H6G8-F1
#
_entry.id   AF-A0A2Z3H6G8-F1
#
_cell.length_a   1.000
_cell.length_b   1.000
_cell.length_c   1.000
_cell.angle_alpha   90.00
_cell.angle_beta   90.00
_cell.angle_gamma   90.00
#
_symmetry.space_group_name_H-M   'P 1'
#
loop_
_entity.id
_entity.type
_entity.pdbx_description
1 polymer ?
#
loop_
_entity_poly.entity_id
_entity_poly.type
_entity_poly.pdbx_seq_one_letter_code
_entity_poly.pdbx_strand_id
1 'polypeptide(L)'
;MPRFPIARALIRFAGRARRNWLDRHQTPANFWIHMLGIPLAFAGVPLLFLAEWYWGAGAIVLGYFLQWVGHRIEGNDVGEFIPIKRLLGLPVVAIAPQHRPLNETKP
;
A
#
# COMPACT_ATOMS: atom_id res chain seq x y z
N MET A 1 -25.37 -3.10 -21.15
CA MET A 1 -24.60 -3.85 -20.12
C MET A 1 -23.39 -4.52 -20.77
N PRO A 2 -22.15 -4.39 -20.24
CA PRO A 2 -20.95 -4.88 -20.94
C PRO A 2 -20.89 -6.42 -20.99
N ARG A 3 -20.70 -6.94 -22.21
CA ARG A 3 -20.82 -8.36 -22.58
C ARG A 3 -19.55 -9.20 -22.32
N PHE A 4 -18.54 -8.65 -21.63
CA PHE A 4 -17.22 -9.26 -21.48
C PHE A 4 -16.94 -9.71 -20.04
N PRO A 5 -16.89 -11.02 -19.74
CA PRO A 5 -16.69 -11.51 -18.37
C PRO A 5 -15.34 -11.10 -17.76
N ILE A 6 -14.28 -11.02 -18.58
CA ILE A 6 -12.94 -10.60 -18.16
C ILE A 6 -12.94 -9.13 -17.72
N ALA A 7 -13.55 -8.24 -18.51
CA ALA A 7 -13.65 -6.82 -18.15
C ALA A 7 -14.37 -6.62 -16.83
N ARG A 8 -15.45 -7.38 -16.57
CA ARG A 8 -16.16 -7.34 -15.27
C ARG A 8 -15.27 -7.81 -14.12
N ALA A 9 -14.47 -8.86 -14.32
CA ALA A 9 -13.55 -9.35 -13.29
C ALA A 9 -12.49 -8.30 -12.95
N LEU A 10 -11.89 -7.66 -13.96
CA LEU A 10 -10.89 -6.60 -13.79
C LEU A 10 -11.48 -5.38 -13.07
N ILE A 11 -12.66 -4.91 -13.49
CA ILE A 11 -13.34 -3.78 -12.83
C ILE A 11 -13.64 -4.09 -11.37
N ARG A 12 -14.12 -5.30 -11.06
CA ARG A 12 -14.38 -5.72 -9.68
C ARG A 12 -13.10 -5.80 -8.86
N PHE A 13 -12.02 -6.29 -9.44
CA PHE A 13 -10.71 -6.34 -8.81
C PHE A 13 -10.19 -4.93 -8.51
N ALA A 14 -10.16 -4.04 -9.51
CA ALA A 14 -9.74 -2.66 -9.35
C ALA A 14 -10.59 -1.91 -8.31
N GLY A 15 -11.91 -2.12 -8.34
CA GLY A 15 -12.81 -1.54 -7.34
C GLY A 15 -12.52 -2.02 -5.92
N ARG A 16 -12.20 -3.31 -5.73
CA ARG A 16 -11.76 -3.84 -4.42
C ARG A 16 -10.42 -3.27 -4.00
N ALA A 17 -9.42 -3.27 -4.90
CA ALA A 17 -8.09 -2.75 -4.62
C ALA A 17 -8.16 -1.27 -4.21
N ARG A 18 -8.95 -0.46 -4.92
CA ARG A 18 -9.16 0.95 -4.59
C ARG A 18 -9.80 1.13 -3.22
N ARG A 19 -10.85 0.37 -2.89
CA ARG A 19 -11.49 0.46 -1.56
C ARG A 19 -10.51 0.10 -0.45
N ASN A 20 -9.85 -1.05 -0.58
CA ASN A 20 -8.84 -1.49 0.40
C ASN A 20 -7.70 -0.47 0.55
N TRP A 21 -7.32 0.21 -0.53
CA TRP A 21 -6.32 1.27 -0.46
C TRP A 21 -6.85 2.48 0.31
N LEU A 22 -8.04 2.98 -0.02
CA LEU A 22 -8.66 4.12 0.68
C LEU A 22 -8.89 3.84 2.17
N ASP A 23 -9.31 2.62 2.52
CA ASP A 23 -9.56 2.24 3.91
C ASP A 23 -8.29 2.27 4.77
N ARG A 24 -7.11 2.18 4.15
CA ARG A 24 -5.79 2.12 4.80
C ARG A 24 -5.00 3.42 4.70
N HIS A 25 -5.52 4.43 4.00
CA HIS A 25 -4.85 5.71 3.75
C HIS A 25 -5.84 6.87 3.97
N GLN A 26 -6.35 6.99 5.20
CA GLN A 26 -7.34 8.01 5.54
C GLN A 26 -6.67 9.31 5.99
N THR A 27 -5.45 9.27 6.52
CA THR A 27 -4.74 10.48 6.90
C THR A 27 -4.15 11.19 5.66
N PRO A 28 -4.31 12.52 5.52
CA PRO A 28 -3.76 13.25 4.37
C PRO A 28 -2.25 13.08 4.22
N ALA A 29 -1.52 13.02 5.32
CA ALA A 29 -0.07 12.80 5.32
C ALA A 29 0.28 11.43 4.70
N ASN A 30 -0.34 10.34 5.15
CA ASN A 30 -0.10 9.02 4.61
C ASN A 30 -0.45 8.94 3.10
N PHE A 31 -1.59 9.51 2.72
CA PHE A 31 -2.02 9.57 1.32
C PHE A 31 -0.99 10.25 0.42
N TRP A 32 -0.55 11.47 0.77
CA TRP A 32 0.37 12.24 -0.07
C TRP A 32 1.78 11.66 -0.07
N ILE A 33 2.25 11.14 1.06
CA ILE A 33 3.53 10.43 1.13
C ILE A 33 3.51 9.21 0.21
N HIS A 34 2.41 8.46 0.12
CA HIS A 34 2.28 7.33 -0.81
C HIS A 34 2.21 7.77 -2.27
N MET A 35 1.54 8.89 -2.57
CA MET A 35 1.54 9.47 -3.92
C MET A 35 2.94 9.84 -4.42
N LEU A 36 3.91 10.07 -3.52
CA LEU A 36 5.32 10.24 -3.88
C LEU A 36 6.11 8.93 -3.82
N GLY A 37 5.93 8.15 -2.76
CA GLY A 37 6.70 6.94 -2.49
C GLY A 37 6.45 5.82 -3.51
N ILE A 38 5.21 5.63 -3.97
CA ILE A 38 4.88 4.58 -4.95
C ILE A 38 5.52 4.88 -6.32
N PRO A 39 5.34 6.07 -6.94
CA PRO A 39 6.02 6.37 -8.19
C PRO A 39 7.54 6.31 -8.08
N LEU A 40 8.12 6.77 -6.97
CA LEU A 40 9.57 6.74 -6.77
C LEU A 40 10.10 5.29 -6.71
N ALA A 41 9.46 4.43 -5.93
CA ALA A 41 9.85 3.02 -5.86
C ALA A 41 9.68 2.32 -7.22
N PHE A 42 8.59 2.61 -7.94
CA PHE A 42 8.33 2.03 -9.26
C PHE A 42 9.34 2.52 -10.31
N ALA A 43 9.70 3.80 -10.30
CA ALA A 43 10.73 4.38 -11.17
C ALA A 43 12.14 3.83 -10.87
N GLY A 44 12.39 3.40 -9.63
CA GLY A 44 13.65 2.77 -9.26
C GLY A 44 13.93 1.47 -10.01
N VAL A 45 12.89 0.72 -10.42
CA VAL A 45 13.05 -0.54 -11.18
C VAL A 45 13.72 -0.32 -12.55
N PRO A 46 13.21 0.53 -13.46
CA PRO A 46 13.92 0.82 -14.71
C PRO A 46 15.26 1.52 -14.47
N LEU A 47 15.39 2.37 -13.44
CA LEU A 47 16.66 3.02 -13.13
C LEU A 47 17.79 2.05 -12.75
N LEU A 48 17.48 0.85 -12.24
CA LEU A 48 18.49 -0.19 -12.01
C LEU A 48 19.20 -0.64 -13.30
N PHE A 49 18.55 -0.47 -14.46
CA PHE A 49 19.05 -0.96 -15.75
C PHE A 49 19.40 0.16 -16.72
N LEU A 50 18.83 1.37 -16.53
CA LEU A 50 18.98 2.51 -17.44
C LEU A 50 19.91 3.60 -16.91
N ALA A 51 20.30 3.53 -15.63
CA ALA A 51 21.22 4.45 -14.98
C ALA A 51 22.23 3.68 -14.13
N GLU A 52 23.15 4.40 -13.48
CA GLU A 52 23.98 3.78 -12.45
C GLU A 52 23.11 3.11 -11.38
N TRP A 53 23.39 1.85 -11.09
CA TRP A 53 22.51 0.97 -10.30
C TRP A 53 22.10 1.57 -8.95
N TYR A 54 22.96 2.39 -8.34
CA TYR A 54 22.70 3.01 -7.05
C TYR A 54 21.56 4.04 -7.10
N TRP A 55 21.27 4.64 -8.25
CA TRP A 55 20.08 5.48 -8.42
C TRP A 55 18.79 4.65 -8.37
N GLY A 56 18.78 3.50 -9.04
CA GLY A 56 17.66 2.56 -8.97
C GLY A 56 17.46 2.00 -7.57
N ALA A 57 18.54 1.51 -6.95
CA ALA A 57 18.50 1.01 -5.58
C ALA A 57 18.07 2.09 -4.57
N GLY A 58 18.64 3.30 -4.69
CA GLY A 58 18.29 4.45 -3.85
C GLY A 58 16.82 4.86 -3.99
N ALA A 59 16.29 4.90 -5.21
CA ALA A 59 14.87 5.21 -5.46
C ALA A 59 13.94 4.14 -4.87
N ILE A 60 14.27 2.86 -4.99
CA ILE A 60 13.49 1.77 -4.38
C ILE A 60 13.50 1.90 -2.85
N VAL A 61 14.68 2.04 -2.25
CA VAL A 61 14.83 2.15 -0.79
C VAL A 61 14.12 3.38 -0.25
N LEU A 62 14.34 4.55 -0.85
CA LEU A 62 13.70 5.79 -0.41
C LEU A 62 12.19 5.77 -0.65
N GLY A 63 11.73 5.27 -1.79
CA GLY A 63 10.31 5.13 -2.09
C GLY A 63 9.59 4.21 -1.12
N TYR A 64 10.21 3.09 -0.73
CA TYR A 64 9.67 2.18 0.29
C TYR A 64 9.72 2.79 1.69
N PHE A 65 10.80 3.48 2.03
CA PHE A 65 10.92 4.19 3.30
C PHE A 65 9.82 5.24 3.48
N LEU A 66 9.52 6.03 2.43
CA LEU A 66 8.41 6.99 2.45
C LEU A 66 7.08 6.29 2.72
N GLN A 67 6.78 5.20 2.00
CA GLN A 67 5.55 4.42 2.23
C GLN A 67 5.46 3.91 3.67
N TRP A 68 6.57 3.39 4.21
CA TRP A 68 6.64 2.98 5.62
C TRP A 68 6.36 4.15 6.57
N VAL A 69 6.95 5.33 6.36
CA VAL A 69 6.67 6.52 7.17
C VAL A 69 5.18 6.89 7.12
N GLY A 70 4.57 6.87 5.93
CA GLY A 70 3.13 7.10 5.79
C GLY A 70 2.29 6.15 6.64
N HIS A 71 2.59 4.85 6.56
CA HIS A 71 1.93 3.82 7.37
C HIS A 71 2.17 3.97 8.88
N ARG A 72 3.36 4.43 9.29
CA ARG A 72 3.64 4.76 10.70
C ARG A 72 2.80 5.92 11.21
N ILE A 73 2.59 6.95 10.39
CA ILE A 73 1.72 8.10 10.70
C ILE A 73 0.25 7.65 10.76
N GLU A 74 -0.18 6.83 9.82
CA GLU A 74 -1.54 6.27 9.79
C GLU A 74 -1.80 5.36 11.00
N GLY A 75 -0.78 4.63 11.48
CA GLY A 75 -0.90 3.68 12.58
C GLY A 75 -1.32 2.27 12.13
N ASN A 76 -1.02 1.89 10.89
CA ASN A 76 -1.26 0.55 10.35
C ASN A 76 0.02 -0.07 9.75
N ASP A 77 -0.05 -1.37 9.47
CA ASP A 77 1.02 -2.13 8.86
C ASP A 77 1.10 -1.87 7.36
N VAL A 78 2.34 -1.87 6.85
CA VAL A 78 2.64 -1.86 5.41
C VAL A 78 2.06 -3.11 4.74
N GLY A 79 1.52 -2.97 3.53
CA GLY A 79 0.74 -4.03 2.85
C GLY A 79 1.50 -5.34 2.69
N GLU A 80 2.76 -5.27 2.29
CA GLU A 80 3.65 -6.41 2.06
C GLU A 80 4.01 -7.12 3.38
N PHE A 81 3.99 -6.41 4.50
CA PHE A 81 4.30 -6.99 5.82
C PHE A 81 3.13 -7.73 6.42
N ILE A 82 1.89 -7.40 6.06
CA ILE A 82 0.68 -8.11 6.55
C ILE A 82 0.73 -9.63 6.26
N PRO A 83 0.94 -10.11 5.02
CA PRO A 83 1.01 -11.54 4.76
C PRO A 83 2.20 -12.19 5.46
N ILE A 84 3.35 -11.51 5.56
CA ILE A 84 4.53 -12.00 6.28
C ILE A 84 4.21 -12.18 7.78
N LYS A 85 3.61 -11.17 8.41
CA LYS A 85 3.19 -11.24 9.81
C LYS A 85 2.18 -12.36 10.05
N ARG A 86 1.18 -12.52 9.17
CA ARG A 86 0.21 -13.63 9.25
C ARG A 86 0.88 -14.99 9.17
N LEU A 87 1.85 -15.15 8.26
CA LEU A 87 2.61 -16.39 8.12
C LEU A 87 3.40 -16.73 9.40
N LEU A 88 3.89 -15.70 10.08
CA LEU A 88 4.66 -15.83 11.33
C LEU A 88 3.80 -15.83 12.60
N GLY A 89 2.47 -15.75 12.49
CA GLY A 89 1.58 -15.66 13.66
C GLY A 89 1.70 -14.34 14.45
N LEU A 90 2.26 -13.28 13.83
CA LEU A 90 2.47 -11.98 14.48
C LEU A 90 1.19 -11.12 14.44
N PRO A 91 1.02 -10.20 15.42
CA PRO A 91 -0.08 -9.24 15.41
C PRO A 91 -0.08 -8.36 14.16
N VAL A 92 -1.26 -8.19 13.57
CA VAL A 92 -1.49 -7.41 12.34
C VAL A 92 -2.44 -6.25 12.62
N VAL A 93 -2.05 -5.06 12.14
CA VAL A 93 -2.90 -3.87 12.11
C VAL A 93 -3.14 -3.50 10.66
N ALA A 94 -4.18 -4.04 10.03
CA ALA A 94 -4.47 -3.76 8.62
C ALA A 94 -5.08 -2.35 8.41
N ILE A 95 -6.01 -1.98 9.28
CA ILE A 95 -6.65 -0.66 9.37
C ILE A 95 -6.33 -0.08 10.74
N ALA A 96 -5.95 1.18 10.79
CA ALA A 96 -5.56 1.83 12.04
C ALA A 96 -6.75 1.87 13.02
N PRO A 97 -6.53 1.70 14.34
CA PRO A 97 -7.61 1.58 15.32
C PRO A 97 -8.61 2.74 15.29
N GLN A 98 -8.15 3.97 15.08
CA GLN A 98 -8.99 5.17 15.02
C GLN A 98 -9.88 5.25 13.77
N HIS A 99 -9.60 4.43 12.76
CA HIS A 99 -10.34 4.35 11.50
C HIS A 99 -11.24 3.11 11.40
N ARG A 100 -11.27 2.28 12.46
CA ARG A 100 -12.16 1.10 12.49
C ARG A 100 -13.62 1.54 12.62
N PRO A 101 -14.55 0.92 11.88
CA PRO A 101 -15.97 1.13 12.10
C PRO A 101 -16.33 0.79 13.55
N LEU A 102 -17.17 1.60 14.20
CA LEU A 102 -17.58 1.42 15.60
C LEU A 102 -18.18 0.02 15.89
N ASN A 103 -18.69 -0.63 14.84
CA ASN A 103 -19.33 -1.95 14.90
C ASN A 103 -18.32 -3.12 14.91
N GLU A 104 -17.02 -2.87 14.74
CA GLU A 104 -15.94 -3.88 14.78
C GLU A 104 -15.23 -3.94 16.15
N THR A 105 -15.86 -3.42 17.20
CA THR A 105 -15.42 -3.65 18.58
C THR A 105 -15.87 -5.05 19.04
N LYS A 106 -15.10 -6.09 18.70
CA LYS A 106 -15.16 -7.37 19.44
C LYS A 106 -13.75 -7.89 19.73
N PRO A 107 -13.57 -8.56 20.89
CA PRO A 107 -12.28 -8.81 21.54
C PRO A 107 -11.38 -9.75 20.73
#